data_AF-A0A2D6ZMW5-F1
#
_entry.id   AF-A0A2D6ZMW5-F1
#
_cell.length_a   1.000
_cell.length_b   1.000
_cell.length_c   1.000
_cell.angle_alpha   90.00
_cell.angle_beta   90.00
_cell.angle_gamma   90.00
#
_symmetry.space_group_name_H-M   'P 1'
#
loop_
_entity.id
_entity.type
_entity.pdbx_description
1 polymer ?
#
loop_
_entity_poly.entity_id
_entity_poly.type
_entity_poly.pdbx_seq_one_letter_code
_entity_poly.pdbx_strand_id
1 'polypeptide(L)' 'MFEINIFNSAQIFDQIFAFICVYLLTSLNAKIRFYGFIIGTVGFIPGVYLLIATQLWWLLAFMPIWAYI' A
#
# COMPACT_ATOMS: atom_id res chain seq x y z
N MET A 1 -10.64 20.65 -3.33
CA MET A 1 -9.74 19.92 -2.39
C MET A 1 -10.42 18.69 -1.78
N PHE A 2 -11.74 18.70 -1.50
CA PHE A 2 -12.52 17.50 -1.15
C PHE A 2 -13.44 17.09 -2.30
N GLU A 3 -12.87 16.86 -3.48
CA GLU A 3 -13.62 16.18 -4.55
C GLU A 3 -13.43 14.68 -4.39
N ILE A 4 -14.52 13.95 -4.20
CA ILE A 4 -14.50 12.49 -4.19
C ILE A 4 -14.39 12.04 -5.65
N ASN A 5 -13.16 11.94 -6.11
CA ASN A 5 -12.80 11.30 -7.38
C ASN A 5 -11.98 10.05 -7.07
N ILE A 6 -12.01 9.07 -7.96
CA ILE A 6 -11.31 7.78 -7.86
C ILE A 6 -9.83 7.97 -7.49
N PHE A 7 -9.19 9.03 -8.00
CA PHE A 7 -7.82 9.38 -7.70
C PHE A 7 -7.63 9.78 -6.22
N ASN A 8 -8.39 10.75 -5.72
CA ASN A 8 -8.30 11.21 -4.33
C ASN A 8 -8.71 10.09 -3.36
N SER A 9 -9.70 9.27 -3.73
CA SER A 9 -10.08 8.08 -2.96
C SER A 9 -8.93 7.09 -2.88
N ALA A 10 -8.28 6.76 -4.00
CA ALA A 10 -7.14 5.85 -4.02
C ALA A 10 -5.96 6.36 -3.17
N GLN A 11 -5.69 7.68 -3.17
CA GLN A 11 -4.66 8.28 -2.32
C GLN A 11 -4.96 8.14 -0.82
N ILE A 12 -6.20 8.40 -0.41
CA ILE A 12 -6.60 8.25 0.99
C ILE A 12 -6.50 6.79 1.42
N PHE A 13 -6.99 5.87 0.60
CA PHE A 13 -6.93 4.43 0.90
C PHE A 13 -5.50 3.92 0.96
N ASP A 14 -4.63 4.30 0.01
CA ASP A 14 -3.20 3.96 0.02
C ASP A 14 -2.54 4.33 1.36
N GLN A 15 -2.80 5.56 1.86
CA GLN A 15 -2.21 6.00 3.13
C GLN A 15 -2.80 5.30 4.36
N ILE A 16 -4.11 5.02 4.38
CA ILE A 16 -4.73 4.25 5.47
C ILE A 16 -4.17 2.83 5.52
N PHE A 17 -4.05 2.16 4.37
CA PHE A 17 -3.50 0.81 4.30
C PHE A 17 -2.02 0.77 4.69
N ALA A 18 -1.23 1.74 4.25
CA ALA A 18 0.18 1.87 4.65
C ALA A 18 0.30 2.01 6.18
N PHE A 19 -0.54 2.85 6.80
CA PHE A 19 -0.51 3.06 8.25
C PHE A 19 -0.87 1.79 9.03
N ILE A 20 -1.95 1.10 8.62
CA ILE A 20 -2.39 -0.16 9.23
C ILE A 20 -1.32 -1.26 9.04
N CYS A 21 -0.73 -1.34 7.86
CA CYS A 21 0.35 -2.29 7.54
C CYS A 21 1.53 -2.12 8.52
N VAL A 22 2.07 -0.90 8.62
CA VAL A 22 3.22 -0.61 9.50
C VAL A 22 2.86 -0.86 10.97
N TYR A 23 1.67 -0.43 11.41
CA TYR A 23 1.20 -0.68 12.77
C TYR A 23 1.18 -2.18 13.12
N LEU A 24 0.68 -3.02 12.22
CA LEU A 24 0.60 -4.46 12.45
C LEU A 24 1.96 -5.15 12.33
N LEU A 25 2.82 -4.72 11.39
CA LEU A 25 4.18 -5.25 11.21
C LEU A 25 5.08 -4.97 12.42
N THR A 26 4.86 -3.85 13.13
CA THR A 26 5.62 -3.51 14.35
C THR A 26 5.13 -4.24 15.60
N SER A 27 4.09 -5.06 15.50
CA SER A 27 3.61 -5.87 16.63
C SER A 27 4.64 -6.93 17.05
N LEU A 28 4.75 -7.20 18.35
CA LEU A 28 5.58 -8.28 18.90
C LEU A 28 5.00 -9.68 18.59
N ASN A 29 3.69 -9.78 18.33
CA ASN A 29 3.04 -11.06 18.07
C ASN A 29 3.17 -11.45 16.59
N ALA A 30 3.77 -12.60 16.33
CA ALA A 30 3.98 -13.12 14.98
C ALA A 30 2.68 -13.23 14.15
N LYS A 31 1.55 -13.58 14.77
CA LYS A 31 0.24 -13.64 14.08
C LYS A 31 -0.22 -12.27 13.61
N ILE A 32 -0.02 -11.24 14.44
CA ILE A 32 -0.42 -9.85 14.13
C ILE A 32 0.47 -9.30 13.01
N ARG A 33 1.78 -9.58 13.05
CA ARG A 33 2.67 -9.22 11.95
C ARG A 33 2.28 -9.86 10.63
N PHE A 34 1.81 -11.12 10.65
CA PHE A 34 1.35 -11.79 9.43
C PHE A 34 0.11 -11.10 8.84
N TYR A 35 -0.83 -10.64 9.67
CA TYR A 35 -1.92 -9.78 9.19
C TYR A 35 -1.40 -8.47 8.59
N GLY A 36 -0.38 -7.87 9.19
CA GLY A 36 0.32 -6.71 8.61
C GLY A 36 0.92 -7.01 7.24
N PHE A 37 1.53 -8.18 7.07
CA PHE A 37 2.07 -8.62 5.78
C PHE A 37 0.99 -8.80 4.72
N ILE A 38 -0.15 -9.42 5.06
CA ILE A 38 -1.31 -9.58 4.15
C ILE A 38 -1.88 -8.21 3.76
N ILE A 39 -2.06 -7.31 4.73
CA ILE A 39 -2.58 -5.96 4.47
C ILE A 39 -1.58 -5.15 3.65
N GLY A 40 -0.28 -5.32 3.86
CA GLY A 40 0.73 -4.76 2.98
C GLY A 40 0.55 -5.24 1.54
N THR A 41 0.53 -6.55 1.31
CA THR A 41 0.44 -7.11 -0.04
C THR A 41 -0.85 -6.73 -0.77
N VAL A 42 -2.01 -6.84 -0.11
CA VAL A 42 -3.31 -6.53 -0.75
C VAL A 42 -3.62 -5.03 -0.73
N GLY A 43 -3.24 -4.33 0.34
CA GLY A 43 -3.47 -2.90 0.53
C GLY A 43 -2.61 -2.00 -0.33
N PHE A 44 -1.60 -2.54 -1.04
CA PHE A 44 -0.85 -1.81 -2.07
C PHE A 44 -1.61 -1.65 -3.39
N ILE A 45 -2.74 -2.32 -3.61
CA ILE A 45 -3.52 -2.20 -4.88
C ILE A 45 -3.88 -0.74 -5.22
N PRO A 46 -4.38 0.10 -4.29
CA PRO A 46 -4.60 1.52 -4.54
C PRO A 46 -3.32 2.27 -4.89
N GLY A 47 -2.20 1.97 -4.21
CA GLY A 47 -0.89 2.56 -4.52
C GLY A 47 -0.41 2.21 -5.92
N VAL A 48 -0.52 0.94 -6.34
CA VAL A 48 -0.17 0.49 -7.70
C VAL A 48 -1.05 1.19 -8.74
N TYR A 49 -2.35 1.33 -8.48
CA TYR A 49 -3.24 2.10 -9.35
C TYR A 49 -2.77 3.55 -9.50
N LEU A 50 -2.37 4.21 -8.41
CA LEU A 50 -1.85 5.58 -8.46
C LEU A 50 -0.58 5.68 -9.30
N LEU A 51 0.34 4.71 -9.21
CA LEU A 51 1.55 4.69 -10.03
C LEU A 51 1.22 4.61 -11.52
N ILE A 52 0.21 3.85 -11.91
CA ILE A 52 -0.25 3.77 -13.30
C ILE A 52 -0.93 5.08 -13.72
N ALA A 53 -1.88 5.56 -12.92
CA ALA A 53 -2.67 6.76 -13.22
C ALA A 53 -1.80 8.03 -13.33
N THR A 54 -0.70 8.09 -12.57
CA THR A 54 0.26 9.21 -12.58
C THR A 54 1.43 9.04 -13.56
N GLN A 55 1.45 7.95 -14.35
CA GLN A 55 2.58 7.60 -15.23
C GLN A 55 3.92 7.41 -14.47
N LEU A 56 3.84 7.06 -13.18
CA LEU A 56 4.96 6.76 -12.29
C LEU A 56 5.20 5.25 -12.11
N TRP A 57 4.66 4.42 -13.01
CA TRP A 57 4.78 2.95 -12.98
C TRP A 57 6.23 2.46 -12.92
N TRP A 58 7.18 3.26 -13.38
CA TRP A 58 8.62 2.98 -13.27
C TRP A 58 9.10 2.84 -11.81
N LEU A 59 8.41 3.44 -10.83
CA LEU A 59 8.73 3.27 -9.41
C LEU A 59 8.53 1.83 -8.92
N LEU A 60 7.68 1.05 -9.59
CA LEU A 60 7.56 -0.39 -9.32
C LEU A 60 8.92 -1.08 -9.52
N ALA A 61 9.68 -0.72 -10.56
CA ALA A 61 11.00 -1.30 -10.81
C ALA A 61 12.02 -1.03 -9.68
N PHE A 62 11.74 -0.06 -8.79
CA PHE A 62 12.56 0.26 -7.62
C PHE A 62 11.99 -0.31 -6.33
N MET A 63 10.90 -1.07 -6.38
CA MET A 63 10.40 -1.80 -5.22
C MET A 63 11.41 -2.88 -4.81
N PRO A 64 11.64 -3.04 -3.51
CA PRO A 64 12.60 -4.02 -3.04
C PRO A 64 12.14 -5.44 -3.38
N ILE A 65 13.08 -6.26 -3.85
CA ILE A 65 12.84 -7.57 -4.52
C ILE A 65 11.91 -8.53 -3.76
N TRP A 66 11.91 -8.47 -2.43
CA TRP A 66 11.04 -9.30 -1.59
C TRP A 66 9.54 -9.02 -1.76
N ALA A 67 9.16 -7.93 -2.44
CA ALA A 67 7.76 -7.69 -2.84
C ALA A 67 7.33 -8.54 -4.06
N TYR A 68 8.26 -9.17 -4.78
CA TYR A 68 8.01 -9.98 -5.98
C TYR A 68 8.17 -11.49 -5.79
N ILE A 69 8.67 -11.92 -4.63
CA ILE A 69 8.94 -13.33 -4.27
C ILE A 69 7.81 -13.82 -3.37
#